data_AF-A0A2A2HFD5-F1
#
_entry.id   AF-A0A2A2HFD5-F1
#
_cell.length_a   1.000
_cell.length_b   1.000
_cell.length_c   1.000
_cell.angle_alpha   90.00
_cell.angle_beta   90.00
_cell.angle_gamma   90.00
#
_symmetry.space_group_name_H-M   'P 1'
#
loop_
_entity.id
_entity.type
_entity.pdbx_description
1 polymer ?
#
loop_
_entity_poly.entity_id
_entity_poly.type
_entity_poly.pdbx_seq_one_letter_code
_entity_poly.pdbx_strand_id
1 'polypeptide(L)'
;MNKQEYENKMAEEELKKTIKEFEEAEEEKENENKEILNEIEDLPDLEEYIKSEGYLRSGKDNRIPLKIDINGTPVRVYIRPLTSQEYYTLQRKGTASKESLDLLACQEVCTDSKGKKISPIILDQLPAGVILSISTAITAASGIQTDEIDMTEVVKDFLRD
;
A
#
# COMPACT_ATOMS: atom_id res chain seq x y z
N MET A 1 21.53 38.76 42.79
CA MET A 1 21.01 37.50 42.26
C MET A 1 21.60 36.37 43.09
N ASN A 2 20.75 35.66 43.82
CA ASN A 2 21.10 34.49 44.63
C ASN A 2 21.39 33.30 43.69
N LYS A 3 22.28 32.38 44.10
CA LYS A 3 22.55 31.09 43.42
C LYS A 3 21.26 30.38 42.98
N GLN A 4 20.23 30.39 43.83
CA GLN A 4 18.95 29.75 43.55
C GLN A 4 18.11 30.47 42.50
N GLU A 5 18.22 31.81 42.39
CA GLU A 5 17.60 32.58 41.30
C GLU A 5 18.31 32.35 39.97
N TYR A 6 19.64 32.15 39.99
CA TYR A 6 20.41 31.82 38.79
C TYR A 6 20.09 30.41 38.29
N GLU A 7 20.05 29.42 39.17
CA GLU A 7 19.68 28.04 38.84
C GLU A 7 18.26 27.94 38.26
N ASN A 8 17.29 28.65 38.85
CA ASN A 8 15.93 28.70 38.33
C ASN A 8 15.86 29.37 36.94
N LYS A 9 16.63 30.44 36.72
CA LYS A 9 16.65 31.15 35.44
C LYS A 9 17.29 30.30 34.33
N MET A 10 18.35 29.57 34.64
CA MET A 10 18.98 28.62 33.71
C MET A 10 18.04 27.46 33.36
N ALA A 11 17.30 26.93 34.34
CA ALA A 11 16.32 25.87 34.12
C ALA A 11 15.12 26.34 33.26
N GLU A 12 14.65 27.58 33.45
CA GLU A 12 13.61 28.18 32.60
C GLU A 12 14.06 28.36 31.15
N GLU A 13 15.33 28.72 30.93
CA GLU A 13 15.90 28.85 29.58
C GLU A 13 16.05 27.49 28.88
N GLU A 14 16.50 26.45 29.59
CA GLU A 14 16.54 25.07 29.06
C GLU A 14 15.15 24.52 28.75
N LEU A 15 14.17 24.78 29.61
CA LEU A 15 12.80 24.35 29.40
C LEU A 15 12.19 25.01 28.15
N LYS A 16 12.40 26.32 27.98
CA LYS A 16 11.95 27.06 26.78
C LYS A 16 12.59 26.53 25.51
N LYS A 17 13.88 26.17 25.56
CA LYS A 17 14.58 25.60 24.42
C LYS A 17 14.00 24.23 24.05
N THR A 18 13.76 23.38 25.05
CA THR A 18 13.17 22.04 24.83
C THR A 18 11.75 22.12 24.26
N ILE A 19 10.92 23.03 24.78
CA ILE A 19 9.56 23.24 24.26
C ILE A 19 9.62 23.68 22.79
N LYS A 20 10.49 24.63 22.46
CA LYS A 20 10.64 25.12 21.09
C LYS A 20 11.11 24.02 20.12
N GLU A 21 12.08 23.20 20.52
CA GLU A 21 12.52 22.05 19.73
C GLU A 21 11.40 21.03 19.50
N PHE A 22 10.50 20.86 20.49
CA PHE A 22 9.34 19.98 20.36
C PHE A 22 8.28 20.55 19.40
N GLU A 23 7.99 21.84 19.51
CA GLU A 23 7.05 22.55 18.62
C GLU A 23 7.53 22.52 17.16
N GLU A 24 8.82 22.80 16.92
CA GLU A 24 9.41 22.73 15.57
C GLU A 24 9.33 21.31 14.98
N ALA A 25 9.57 20.28 15.79
CA ALA A 25 9.46 18.88 15.34
C ALA A 25 8.02 18.43 15.07
N GLU A 26 7.03 18.97 15.79
CA GLU A 26 5.61 18.72 15.48
C GLU A 26 5.19 19.42 14.18
N GLU A 27 5.62 20.67 13.97
CA GLU A 27 5.31 21.45 12.78
C GLU A 27 5.94 20.83 11.51
N GLU A 28 7.17 20.31 11.60
CA GLU A 28 7.82 19.55 10.52
C GLU A 28 7.01 18.29 10.15
N LYS A 29 6.59 17.49 11.14
CA LYS A 29 5.77 16.29 10.90
C LYS A 29 4.40 16.63 10.30
N GLU A 30 3.78 17.73 10.73
CA GLU A 30 2.50 18.16 10.20
C GLU A 30 2.63 18.60 8.73
N ASN A 31 3.70 19.31 8.39
CA ASN A 31 4.00 19.70 7.02
C ASN A 31 4.31 18.50 6.12
N GLU A 32 5.13 17.55 6.57
CA GLU A 32 5.40 16.29 5.85
C GLU A 32 4.09 15.51 5.58
N ASN A 33 3.21 15.40 6.58
CA ASN A 33 1.92 14.73 6.42
C ASN A 33 1.02 15.43 5.39
N LYS A 34 0.99 16.77 5.36
CA LYS A 34 0.23 17.54 4.36
C LYS A 34 0.77 17.34 2.95
N GLU A 35 2.08 17.30 2.76
CA GLU A 35 2.68 17.01 1.46
C GLU A 35 2.34 15.60 0.96
N ILE A 36 2.43 14.59 1.82
CA ILE A 36 2.04 13.21 1.49
C ILE A 36 0.55 13.14 1.10
N LEU A 37 -0.33 13.83 1.82
CA LEU A 37 -1.77 13.88 1.53
C LEU A 37 -2.04 14.48 0.14
N ASN A 38 -1.39 15.59 -0.19
CA ASN A 38 -1.52 16.23 -1.50
C ASN A 38 -1.01 15.33 -2.63
N GLU A 39 0.14 14.67 -2.44
CA GLU A 39 0.67 13.71 -3.43
C GLU A 39 -0.24 12.51 -3.68
N ILE A 40 -1.06 12.15 -2.69
CA ILE A 40 -2.00 11.04 -2.76
C ILE A 40 -3.33 11.46 -3.40
N GLU A 41 -3.76 12.71 -3.24
CA GLU A 41 -4.96 13.25 -3.90
C GLU A 41 -4.77 13.41 -5.42
N ASP A 42 -3.56 13.72 -5.87
CA ASP A 42 -3.21 13.86 -7.30
C ASP A 42 -3.02 12.52 -8.02
N LEU A 43 -3.41 11.40 -7.40
CA LEU A 43 -3.30 10.09 -8.02
C LEU A 43 -4.38 9.88 -9.09
N PRO A 44 -3.99 9.48 -10.32
CA PRO A 44 -4.97 9.14 -11.34
C PRO A 44 -5.80 7.95 -10.90
N ASP A 45 -7.08 7.95 -11.27
CA ASP A 45 -7.93 6.77 -11.12
C ASP A 45 -7.25 5.57 -11.81
N LEU A 46 -7.24 4.42 -11.13
CA LEU A 46 -6.68 3.18 -11.67
C LEU A 46 -7.27 2.84 -13.04
N GLU A 47 -8.58 2.99 -13.22
CA GLU A 47 -9.25 2.69 -14.48
C GLU A 47 -8.81 3.62 -15.61
N GLU A 48 -8.57 4.88 -15.29
CA GLU A 48 -8.07 5.88 -16.25
C GLU A 48 -6.59 5.63 -16.57
N TYR A 49 -5.80 5.30 -15.55
CA TYR A 49 -4.38 5.04 -15.69
C TYR A 49 -4.09 3.81 -16.56
N ILE A 50 -4.84 2.71 -16.37
CA ILE A 50 -4.70 1.49 -17.19
C ILE A 50 -5.02 1.76 -18.67
N LYS A 51 -5.86 2.75 -18.98
CA LYS A 51 -6.20 3.15 -20.36
C LYS A 51 -5.17 4.12 -20.97
N SER A 52 -4.20 4.61 -20.19
CA SER A 52 -3.21 5.57 -20.67
C SER A 52 -2.19 4.96 -21.64
N GLU A 53 -1.68 5.75 -22.59
CA GLU A 53 -0.60 5.31 -23.49
C GLU A 53 0.67 4.88 -22.73
N GLY A 54 0.97 5.54 -21.60
CA GLY A 54 2.13 5.22 -20.77
C GLY A 54 2.03 3.81 -20.19
N TYR A 55 0.83 3.40 -19.78
CA TYR A 55 0.55 2.04 -19.34
C TYR A 55 0.72 1.02 -20.46
N LEU A 56 0.10 1.27 -21.62
CA LEU A 56 0.13 0.38 -22.78
C LEU A 56 1.56 0.14 -23.30
N ARG A 57 2.46 1.12 -23.18
CA ARG A 57 3.86 0.99 -23.61
C ARG A 57 4.76 0.27 -22.60
N SER A 58 4.47 0.37 -21.31
CA SER A 58 5.36 -0.06 -20.23
C SER A 58 5.06 -1.48 -19.72
N GLY A 59 3.85 -1.99 -19.96
CA GLY A 59 3.47 -3.37 -19.65
C GLY A 59 3.77 -3.78 -18.21
N LYS A 60 4.53 -4.87 -18.01
CA LYS A 60 4.84 -5.44 -16.69
C LYS A 60 5.78 -4.61 -15.81
N ASP A 61 6.56 -3.71 -16.41
CA ASP A 61 7.51 -2.88 -15.68
C ASP A 61 6.86 -1.58 -15.19
N ASN A 62 5.58 -1.37 -15.54
CA ASN A 62 4.87 -0.19 -15.12
C ASN A 62 4.53 -0.23 -13.63
N ARG A 63 4.79 0.89 -12.95
CA ARG A 63 4.47 1.07 -11.52
C ARG A 63 3.23 1.93 -11.40
N ILE A 64 2.13 1.28 -11.04
CA ILE A 64 0.82 1.91 -10.87
C ILE A 64 0.71 2.35 -9.43
N PRO A 65 0.60 3.66 -9.15
CA PRO A 65 0.38 4.12 -7.80
C PRO A 65 -1.05 3.83 -7.36
N LEU A 66 -1.20 3.43 -6.10
CA LEU A 66 -2.47 3.18 -5.42
C LEU A 66 -2.50 3.96 -4.11
N LYS A 67 -3.65 4.59 -3.86
CA LYS A 67 -4.00 5.13 -2.55
C LYS A 67 -4.62 4.02 -1.72
N ILE A 68 -4.04 3.77 -0.55
CA ILE A 68 -4.54 2.78 0.40
C ILE A 68 -4.78 3.48 1.73
N ASP A 69 -5.91 3.20 2.37
CA ASP A 69 -6.17 3.66 3.72
C ASP A 69 -5.71 2.59 4.73
N ILE A 70 -4.79 2.96 5.61
CA ILE A 70 -4.34 2.16 6.74
C ILE A 70 -4.77 2.87 8.03
N ASN A 71 -5.85 2.41 8.65
CA ASN A 71 -6.37 2.93 9.91
C ASN A 71 -6.63 4.46 9.91
N GLY A 72 -7.16 4.99 8.82
CA GLY A 72 -7.43 6.41 8.61
C GLY A 72 -6.23 7.20 8.09
N THR A 73 -5.08 6.55 7.87
CA THR A 73 -3.89 7.17 7.27
C THR A 73 -3.77 6.75 5.81
N PRO A 74 -3.89 7.67 4.85
CA PRO A 74 -3.68 7.36 3.45
C PRO A 74 -2.19 7.14 3.19
N VAL A 75 -1.87 6.02 2.55
CA VAL A 75 -0.52 5.61 2.19
C VAL A 75 -0.47 5.30 0.70
N ARG A 76 0.61 5.74 0.06
CA ARG A 76 0.89 5.46 -1.34
C ARG A 76 1.66 4.16 -1.48
N VAL A 77 1.11 3.22 -2.24
CA VAL A 77 1.78 1.95 -2.61
C VAL A 77 1.82 1.85 -4.12
N TYR A 78 2.84 1.22 -4.66
CA TYR A 78 2.97 1.00 -6.10
C TYR A 78 2.84 -0.49 -6.39
N ILE A 79 1.99 -0.83 -7.35
CA ILE A 79 1.85 -2.19 -7.86
C ILE A 79 2.35 -2.27 -9.30
N ARG A 80 2.61 -3.47 -9.77
CA ARG A 80 2.78 -3.77 -11.20
C ARG A 80 1.82 -4.89 -11.59
N PRO A 81 1.44 -5.00 -12.86
CA PRO A 81 0.66 -6.15 -13.30
C PRO A 81 1.49 -7.44 -13.18
N LEU A 82 0.79 -8.53 -12.86
CA LEU A 82 1.30 -9.89 -12.90
C LEU A 82 1.23 -10.42 -14.33
N THR A 83 2.25 -11.15 -14.72
CA THR A 83 2.16 -12.02 -15.90
C THR A 83 1.31 -13.25 -15.58
N SER A 84 0.70 -13.87 -16.59
CA SER A 84 -0.08 -15.10 -16.40
C SER A 84 0.76 -16.21 -15.75
N GLN A 85 2.05 -16.30 -16.11
CA GLN A 85 2.98 -17.25 -15.50
C GLN A 85 3.13 -17.04 -13.99
N GLU A 86 3.37 -15.79 -13.55
CA GLU A 86 3.48 -15.45 -12.13
C GLU A 86 2.19 -15.75 -11.39
N TYR A 87 1.04 -15.38 -11.96
CA TYR A 87 -0.26 -15.67 -11.36
C TYR A 87 -0.48 -17.16 -11.13
N TYR A 88 -0.23 -18.02 -12.13
CA TYR A 88 -0.35 -19.46 -11.96
C TYR A 88 0.64 -20.03 -10.95
N THR A 89 1.86 -19.48 -10.88
CA THR A 89 2.83 -19.87 -9.84
C THR A 89 2.33 -19.53 -8.44
N LEU A 90 1.77 -18.32 -8.25
CA LEU A 90 1.19 -17.90 -6.97
C LEU A 90 -0.05 -18.72 -6.61
N GLN A 91 -0.91 -19.02 -7.58
CA GLN A 91 -2.09 -19.86 -7.36
C GLN A 91 -1.69 -21.25 -6.85
N ARG A 92 -0.73 -21.92 -7.52
CA ARG A 92 -0.21 -23.22 -7.07
C ARG A 92 0.43 -23.14 -5.68
N LYS A 93 1.17 -22.06 -5.42
CA LYS A 93 1.77 -21.82 -4.10
C LYS A 93 0.68 -21.70 -3.03
N GLY A 94 -0.34 -20.87 -3.25
CA GLY A 94 -1.46 -20.70 -2.33
C GLY A 94 -2.22 -22.00 -2.06
N THR A 95 -2.44 -22.84 -3.08
CA THR A 95 -3.04 -24.17 -2.89
C THR A 95 -2.17 -25.08 -2.02
N ALA A 96 -0.85 -25.07 -2.21
CA ALA A 96 0.07 -25.92 -1.46
C ALA A 96 0.32 -25.45 -0.02
N SER A 97 0.45 -24.13 0.20
CA SER A 97 0.71 -23.54 1.53
C SER A 97 -0.56 -23.18 2.30
N LYS A 98 -1.74 -23.23 1.65
CA LYS A 98 -3.01 -22.71 2.17
C LYS A 98 -2.97 -21.21 2.51
N GLU A 99 -2.05 -20.47 1.89
CA GLU A 99 -1.99 -19.01 1.98
C GLU A 99 -2.98 -18.38 1.01
N SER A 100 -3.46 -17.18 1.36
CA SER A 100 -4.34 -16.41 0.47
C SER A 100 -3.60 -16.00 -0.81
N LEU A 101 -4.24 -16.21 -1.97
CA LEU A 101 -3.73 -15.75 -3.25
C LEU A 101 -3.62 -14.22 -3.29
N ASP A 102 -4.55 -13.51 -2.66
CA ASP A 102 -4.53 -12.04 -2.59
C ASP A 102 -3.28 -11.52 -1.87
N LEU A 103 -2.98 -12.14 -0.72
CA LEU A 103 -1.80 -11.79 0.06
C LEU A 103 -0.51 -12.10 -0.71
N LEU A 104 -0.46 -13.27 -1.36
CA LEU A 104 0.65 -13.68 -2.20
C LEU A 104 0.89 -12.74 -3.39
N ALA A 105 -0.19 -12.28 -4.03
CA ALA A 105 -0.11 -11.28 -5.10
C ALA A 105 0.47 -9.97 -4.58
N CYS A 106 -0.04 -9.45 -3.46
CA CYS A 106 0.47 -8.24 -2.83
C CYS A 106 1.97 -8.35 -2.47
N GLN A 107 2.39 -9.47 -1.87
CA GLN A 107 3.80 -9.71 -1.52
C GLN A 107 4.72 -9.76 -2.75
N GLU A 108 4.20 -10.17 -3.91
CA GLU A 108 4.99 -10.28 -5.13
C GLU A 108 5.21 -8.92 -5.79
N VAL A 109 4.20 -8.05 -5.85
CA VAL A 109 4.22 -6.86 -6.72
C VAL A 109 4.13 -5.52 -6.00
N CYS A 110 3.81 -5.47 -4.71
CA CYS A 110 3.73 -4.22 -3.97
C CYS A 110 5.11 -3.65 -3.65
N THR A 111 5.31 -2.37 -3.96
CA THR A 111 6.53 -1.61 -3.71
C THR A 111 6.26 -0.25 -3.09
N ASP A 112 7.24 0.28 -2.36
CA ASP A 112 7.24 1.66 -1.88
C ASP A 112 7.54 2.67 -3.00
N SER A 113 7.61 3.97 -2.70
CA SER A 113 7.95 5.02 -3.67
C SER A 113 9.31 4.85 -4.34
N LYS A 114 10.26 4.20 -3.64
CA LYS A 114 11.63 3.92 -4.12
C LYS A 114 11.72 2.63 -4.94
N GLY A 115 10.61 1.90 -5.11
CA GLY A 115 10.56 0.65 -5.86
C GLY A 115 11.03 -0.57 -5.05
N LYS A 116 11.20 -0.43 -3.74
CA LYS A 116 11.55 -1.55 -2.85
C LYS A 116 10.29 -2.34 -2.52
N LYS A 117 10.36 -3.68 -2.57
CA LYS A 117 9.25 -4.55 -2.17
C LYS A 117 8.82 -4.26 -0.73
N ILE A 118 7.51 -4.16 -0.52
CA ILE A 118 6.94 -4.02 0.82
C ILE A 118 7.21 -5.30 1.60
N SER A 119 7.57 -5.15 2.87
CA SER A 119 7.84 -6.30 3.74
C SER A 119 6.58 -7.17 3.88
N PRO A 120 6.68 -8.50 3.76
CA PRO A 120 5.58 -9.41 4.01
C PRO A 120 4.91 -9.19 5.37
N ILE A 121 5.71 -8.89 6.40
CA ILE A 121 5.22 -8.63 7.77
C ILE A 121 4.27 -7.42 7.79
N ILE A 122 4.54 -6.39 6.99
CA ILE A 122 3.68 -5.21 6.93
C ILE A 122 2.36 -5.57 6.24
N LEU A 123 2.43 -6.33 5.13
CA LEU A 123 1.24 -6.75 4.40
C LEU A 123 0.36 -7.69 5.23
N ASP A 124 0.93 -8.60 6.00
CA ASP A 124 0.21 -9.52 6.89
C ASP A 124 -0.55 -8.80 8.01
N GLN A 125 -0.13 -7.58 8.37
CA GLN A 125 -0.77 -6.74 9.38
C GLN A 125 -1.91 -5.88 8.81
N LEU A 126 -2.06 -5.80 7.49
CA LEU A 126 -3.11 -5.02 6.87
C LEU A 126 -4.48 -5.69 7.04
N PRO A 127 -5.56 -4.90 7.18
CA PRO A 127 -6.91 -5.45 7.15
C PRO A 127 -7.17 -6.26 5.87
N ALA A 128 -7.90 -7.36 5.98
CA ALA A 128 -8.20 -8.21 4.82
C ALA A 128 -8.88 -7.45 3.66
N GLY A 129 -9.73 -6.47 3.97
CA GLY A 129 -10.35 -5.60 2.95
C GLY A 129 -9.36 -4.73 2.19
N VAL A 130 -8.28 -4.30 2.85
CA VAL A 130 -7.18 -3.56 2.21
C VAL A 130 -6.42 -4.49 1.26
N ILE A 131 -6.04 -5.68 1.72
CA ILE A 131 -5.36 -6.68 0.87
C ILE A 131 -6.21 -7.04 -0.34
N LEU A 132 -7.52 -7.25 -0.16
CA LEU A 132 -8.45 -7.54 -1.26
C LEU A 132 -8.52 -6.38 -2.26
N SER A 133 -8.58 -5.13 -1.79
CA SER A 133 -8.60 -3.95 -2.66
C SER A 133 -7.35 -3.85 -3.51
N ILE A 134 -6.17 -4.09 -2.93
CA ILE A 134 -4.89 -4.08 -3.66
C ILE A 134 -4.85 -5.24 -4.67
N SER A 135 -5.22 -6.45 -4.26
CA SER A 135 -5.27 -7.63 -5.13
C SER A 135 -6.22 -7.45 -6.32
N THR A 136 -7.37 -6.82 -6.08
CA THR A 136 -8.34 -6.46 -7.14
C THR A 136 -7.71 -5.51 -8.14
N ALA A 137 -6.99 -4.49 -7.67
CA ALA A 137 -6.27 -3.56 -8.54
C ALA A 137 -5.15 -4.24 -9.34
N ILE A 138 -4.41 -5.17 -8.71
CA ILE A 138 -3.40 -5.99 -9.39
C ILE A 138 -4.05 -6.83 -10.50
N THR A 139 -5.16 -7.50 -10.20
CA THR A 139 -5.89 -8.35 -11.17
C THR A 139 -6.40 -7.52 -12.35
N ALA A 140 -7.02 -6.38 -12.07
CA ALA A 140 -7.50 -5.44 -13.08
C ALA A 140 -6.38 -4.94 -13.99
N ALA A 141 -5.25 -4.51 -13.41
CA ALA A 141 -4.08 -4.11 -14.17
C ALA A 141 -3.54 -5.27 -15.03
N SER A 142 -3.47 -6.47 -14.46
CA SER A 142 -2.93 -7.64 -15.14
C SER A 142 -3.77 -8.09 -16.33
N GLY A 143 -5.01 -7.61 -16.46
CA GLY A 143 -5.96 -8.10 -17.46
C GLY A 143 -6.29 -9.58 -17.28
N ILE A 144 -6.04 -10.13 -16.09
CA ILE A 144 -6.36 -11.50 -15.75
C ILE A 144 -7.85 -11.49 -15.45
N GLN A 145 -8.65 -12.04 -16.36
CA GLN A 145 -10.02 -12.37 -16.03
C GLN A 145 -9.96 -13.47 -14.99
N THR A 146 -10.25 -13.13 -13.74
CA THR A 146 -10.87 -14.10 -12.84
C THR A 146 -12.24 -14.33 -13.46
N ASP A 147 -12.36 -15.36 -14.29
CA ASP A 147 -13.68 -15.87 -14.64
C ASP A 147 -14.40 -15.98 -13.30
N GLU A 148 -15.50 -15.23 -13.12
CA GLU A 148 -16.49 -15.62 -12.14
C GLU A 148 -16.77 -17.06 -12.49
N ILE A 149 -16.24 -17.99 -11.69
CA ILE A 149 -16.61 -19.37 -11.79
C ILE A 149 -18.11 -19.32 -11.53
N ASP A 150 -18.90 -19.38 -12.61
CA ASP A 150 -20.33 -19.45 -12.54
C ASP A 150 -20.60 -20.73 -11.75
N MET A 151 -20.82 -20.60 -10.44
CA MET A 151 -21.03 -21.72 -9.53
C MET A 151 -22.19 -22.59 -10.02
N THR A 152 -23.04 -22.05 -10.90
CA THR A 152 -24.10 -22.76 -11.61
C THR A 152 -23.58 -23.83 -12.58
N GLU A 153 -22.40 -23.69 -13.20
CA GLU A 153 -21.78 -24.72 -14.04
C GLU A 153 -21.09 -25.80 -13.21
N VAL A 154 -20.35 -25.42 -12.15
CA VAL A 154 -19.68 -26.38 -11.25
C VAL A 154 -20.69 -27.28 -10.54
N VAL A 155 -21.84 -26.74 -10.13
CA VAL A 155 -22.93 -27.53 -9.53
C VAL A 155 -23.61 -28.45 -10.56
N LYS A 156 -23.69 -28.07 -11.83
CA LYS A 156 -24.27 -28.92 -12.89
C LYS A 156 -23.38 -30.11 -13.21
N ASP A 157 -22.06 -29.95 -13.17
CA ASP A 157 -21.13 -31.07 -13.35
C ASP A 157 -21.12 -31.99 -12.13
N PHE A 158 -21.30 -31.46 -10.91
CA PHE A 158 -21.41 -32.28 -9.70
C PHE A 158 -22.71 -33.08 -9.58
N LEU A 159 -23.77 -32.68 -10.29
CA LEU A 159 -25.08 -33.37 -10.32
C LEU A 159 -25.23 -34.31 -11.53
N ARG A 160 -24.20 -34.46 -12.36
CA ARG A 160 -24.18 -35.36 -13.53
C ARG A 160 -23.41 -36.67 -13.31
N ASP A 161 -22.72 -36.81 -12.17
CA ASP A 161 -22.19 -38.08 -11.64
C ASP A 161 -23.14 -38.66 -10.59
#